data_AF-X1HQB6-F1
#
_entry.id   AF-X1HQB6-F1
#
_cell.length_a   1.000
_cell.length_b   1.000
_cell.length_c   1.000
_cell.angle_alpha   90.00
_cell.angle_beta   90.00
_cell.angle_gamma   90.00
#
_symmetry.space_group_name_H-M   'P 1'
#
loop_
_entity.id
_entity.type
_entity.pdbx_description
1 polymer ?
#
loop_
_entity_poly.entity_id
_entity_poly.type
_entity_poly.pdbx_seq_one_letter_code
_entity_poly.pdbx_strand_id
1 'polypeptide(L)'
;MRWYVLRVAANKEEQVREALLQKVSREGLTDTVGRIEVPVEHVKRIRGRRQTVHKRKLYPGYVFMEMEPAEDGRVPEKAWFMIKETADVGDFIGTEGIPTPMRDTDVAKMLLPWPFFVPHISHPG
;
A
#
# COMPACT_ATOMS: atom_id res chain seq x y z
N MET A 1 -5.89 -12.13 -5.09
CA MET A 1 -5.20 -11.29 -4.09
C MET A 1 -6.13 -10.20 -3.57
N ARG A 2 -5.95 -9.76 -2.33
CA ARG A 2 -6.71 -8.70 -1.65
C ARG A 2 -5.73 -7.69 -1.03
N TRP A 3 -6.17 -6.44 -0.92
CA TRP A 3 -5.37 -5.37 -0.34
C TRP A 3 -5.72 -5.16 1.13
N TYR A 4 -4.70 -5.03 1.97
CA TYR A 4 -4.83 -4.81 3.40
C TYR A 4 -4.06 -3.55 3.79
N VAL A 5 -4.51 -2.94 4.89
CA VAL A 5 -3.92 -1.71 5.41
C VAL A 5 -3.23 -1.99 6.74
N LEU A 6 -1.98 -1.55 6.83
CA LEU A 6 -1.12 -1.64 8.00
C LEU A 6 -0.92 -0.25 8.59
N ARG A 7 -1.07 -0.16 9.91
CA ARG A 7 -0.67 1.03 10.67
C ARG A 7 0.81 0.92 11.00
N VAL A 8 1.55 1.97 10.70
CA VAL A 8 3.01 2.04 10.91
C VAL A 8 3.39 3.36 11.57
N ALA A 9 4.61 3.44 12.08
CA ALA A 9 5.14 4.69 12.61
C ALA A 9 5.21 5.76 11.49
N ALA A 10 4.66 6.95 11.77
CA ALA A 10 4.73 8.08 10.84
C ALA A 10 6.19 8.42 10.52
N ASN A 11 6.50 8.64 9.23
CA ASN A 11 7.86 8.85 8.71
C ASN A 11 8.76 7.61 8.56
N LYS A 12 8.28 6.44 8.95
CA LYS A 12 8.97 5.17 8.74
C LYS A 12 8.31 4.30 7.66
N GLU A 13 7.30 4.82 6.94
CA GLU A 13 6.49 4.01 6.02
C GLU A 13 7.34 3.35 4.91
N GLU A 14 8.28 4.10 4.34
CA GLU A 14 9.19 3.57 3.30
C GLU A 14 10.15 2.53 3.87
N GLN A 15 10.72 2.78 5.06
CA GLN A 15 11.60 1.82 5.75
C GLN A 15 10.85 0.52 6.08
N VAL A 16 9.61 0.62 6.56
CA VAL A 16 8.76 -0.53 6.85
C VAL A 16 8.44 -1.29 5.58
N ARG A 17 8.11 -0.60 4.48
CA ARG A 17 7.90 -1.23 3.17
C ARG A 17 9.12 -2.04 2.74
N GLU A 18 10.31 -1.47 2.79
CA GLU A 18 11.55 -2.16 2.41
C GLU A 18 11.84 -3.35 3.32
N ALA A 19 11.67 -3.19 4.64
CA ALA A 19 11.86 -4.25 5.60
C ALA A 19 10.89 -5.43 5.36
N LEU A 20 9.62 -5.14 5.09
CA LEU A 20 8.62 -6.15 4.76
C LEU A 20 8.98 -6.87 3.45
N LEU A 21 9.37 -6.15 2.39
CA LEU A 21 9.81 -6.77 1.12
C LEU A 21 10.98 -7.73 1.34
N GLN A 22 11.97 -7.33 2.15
CA GLN A 22 13.10 -8.19 2.50
C GLN A 22 12.66 -9.43 3.28
N LYS A 23 11.75 -9.28 4.27
CA LYS A 23 11.23 -10.42 5.03
C LYS A 23 10.43 -11.38 4.16
N VAL A 24 9.55 -10.86 3.31
CA VAL A 24 8.77 -11.65 2.33
C VAL A 24 9.71 -12.49 1.47
N SER A 25 10.77 -11.88 0.93
CA SER A 25 11.77 -12.59 0.14
C SER A 25 12.54 -13.63 0.95
N ARG A 26 12.88 -13.33 2.21
CA ARG A 26 13.64 -14.22 3.08
C ARG A 26 12.83 -15.44 3.54
N GLU A 27 11.54 -15.26 3.76
CA GLU A 27 10.63 -16.32 4.20
C GLU A 27 9.99 -17.09 3.03
N GLY A 28 10.28 -16.69 1.79
CA GLY A 28 9.72 -17.32 0.60
C GLY A 28 8.22 -17.06 0.43
N LEU A 29 7.72 -15.95 0.99
CA LEU A 29 6.30 -15.56 0.96
C LEU A 29 5.94 -14.72 -0.27
N THR A 30 6.82 -14.61 -1.27
CA THR A 30 6.59 -13.81 -2.50
C THR A 30 5.40 -14.26 -3.34
N ASP A 31 4.94 -15.50 -3.17
CA ASP A 31 3.74 -16.02 -3.83
C ASP A 31 2.46 -15.56 -3.09
N THR A 32 2.55 -15.44 -1.77
CA THR A 32 1.45 -15.01 -0.90
C THR A 32 1.35 -13.49 -0.80
N VAL A 33 2.47 -12.79 -0.61
CA VAL A 33 2.53 -11.33 -0.49
C VAL A 33 3.06 -10.77 -1.80
N GLY A 34 2.20 -10.05 -2.52
CA GLY A 34 2.50 -9.50 -3.84
C GLY A 34 3.18 -8.13 -3.74
N ARG A 35 2.36 -7.08 -3.61
CA ARG A 35 2.81 -5.67 -3.67
C ARG A 35 2.70 -5.00 -2.32
N ILE A 36 3.67 -4.16 -1.99
CA ILE A 36 3.66 -3.31 -0.80
C ILE A 36 3.83 -1.86 -1.27
N GLU A 37 2.83 -1.03 -1.01
CA GLU A 37 2.74 0.34 -1.51
C GLU A 37 2.52 1.33 -0.36
N VAL A 38 3.25 2.44 -0.40
CA VAL A 38 3.03 3.57 0.52
C VAL A 38 2.13 4.59 -0.18
N PRO A 39 1.06 5.08 0.46
CA PRO A 39 0.10 6.00 -0.15
C PRO A 39 0.69 7.41 -0.26
N VAL A 40 1.53 7.61 -1.28
CA VAL A 40 2.12 8.90 -1.59
C VAL A 40 1.61 9.41 -2.93
N GLU A 41 1.18 10.67 -2.95
CA GLU A 41 0.85 11.39 -4.17
C GLU A 41 2.13 11.98 -4.78
N HIS A 42 2.36 11.69 -6.06
CA HIS A 42 3.44 12.30 -6.83
C HIS A 42 3.00 13.65 -7.40
N VAL A 43 3.30 14.73 -6.69
CA VAL A 43 3.02 16.09 -7.14
C VAL A 43 4.16 16.54 -8.06
N LYS A 44 3.88 16.61 -9.37
CA LYS A 44 4.80 17.25 -10.33
C LYS A 44 4.68 18.77 -10.20
N ARG A 45 5.68 19.42 -9.60
CA ARG A 45 5.77 20.89 -9.57
C ARG A 45 6.73 21.33 -10.65
N ILE A 46 6.22 22.06 -11.64
CA ILE A 46 7.03 22.69 -12.68
C ILE A 46 7.39 24.09 -12.17
N ARG A 47 8.68 24.37 -11.96
CA ARG A 47 9.15 25.72 -11.62
C ARG A 47 10.17 26.14 -12.68
N GLY A 48 9.71 26.88 -13.69
CA GLY A 48 10.51 27.24 -14.86
C GLY A 48 10.80 26.03 -15.77
N ARG A 49 12.07 25.81 -16.14
CA ARG A 49 12.50 24.67 -16.98
C ARG A 49 12.79 23.37 -16.22
N ARG A 50 12.76 23.39 -14.89
CA ARG A 50 13.08 22.21 -14.06
C ARG A 50 11.80 21.60 -13.50
N GLN A 51 11.55 20.34 -13.84
CA GLN A 51 10.48 19.55 -13.28
C GLN A 51 10.99 18.88 -12.00
N THR A 52 10.33 19.14 -10.87
CA THR A 52 10.62 18.44 -9.60
C THR A 52 9.41 17.62 -9.19
N VAL A 53 9.60 16.32 -8.99
CA VAL A 53 8.57 15.41 -8.46
C VAL A 53 8.68 15.43 -6.94
N HIS A 54 7.65 15.92 -6.26
CA HIS A 54 7.56 15.87 -4.81
C HIS A 54 6.58 14.76 -4.40
N LYS A 55 6.98 13.90 -3.48
CA LYS A 55 6.09 12.90 -2.86
C LYS A 55 5.37 13.55 -1.69
N ARG A 56 4.04 13.66 -1.75
CA ARG A 56 3.19 14.11 -0.64
C ARG A 56 2.45 12.92 -0.06
N LYS A 57 2.57 12.67 1.25
CA LYS A 57 1.87 11.55 1.90
C LYS A 57 0.38 11.84 1.96
N LEU A 58 -0.44 10.96 1.41
CA LEU A 58 -1.92 11.04 1.50
C LEU A 58 -2.40 10.53 2.86
N TYR A 59 -1.83 9.41 3.32
CA TYR A 59 -2.13 8.80 4.60
C TYR A 59 -0.82 8.54 5.37
N PRO A 60 -0.29 9.52 6.13
CA PRO A 60 0.91 9.31 6.93
C PRO A 60 0.67 8.26 8.01
N GLY A 61 1.61 7.34 8.20
CA GLY A 61 1.48 6.22 9.14
C GLY A 61 0.67 5.03 8.63
N TYR A 62 0.46 4.91 7.31
CA TYR A 62 -0.23 3.78 6.70
C TYR A 62 0.59 3.17 5.55
N VAL A 63 0.56 1.84 5.45
CA VAL A 63 1.15 1.07 4.35
C VAL A 63 0.09 0.10 3.82
N PHE A 64 0.04 -0.05 2.51
CA PHE A 64 -0.88 -0.94 1.82
C PHE A 64 -0.12 -2.17 1.35
N MET A 65 -0.72 -3.33 1.54
CA MET A 65 -0.11 -4.60 1.20
C MET A 65 -1.13 -5.49 0.48
N GLU A 66 -0.78 -5.90 -0.72
CA GLU A 66 -1.49 -6.89 -1.51
C GLU A 66 -1.01 -8.28 -1.12
N MET A 67 -1.94 -9.14 -0.75
CA MET A 67 -1.64 -10.53 -0.41
C MET A 67 -2.78 -11.46 -0.78
N GLU A 68 -2.46 -12.73 -0.94
CA GLU A 68 -3.43 -13.80 -1.07
C GLU A 68 -4.05 -14.12 0.30
N PRO A 69 -5.37 -13.95 0.47
CA PRO A 69 -6.04 -14.43 1.66
C PRO A 69 -6.00 -15.96 1.73
N ALA A 70 -6.00 -16.51 2.94
CA ALA A 70 -6.24 -17.93 3.18
C ALA A 70 -7.68 -18.33 2.77
N GLU A 71 -7.96 -19.64 2.73
CA GLU A 71 -9.28 -20.18 2.34
C GLU A 71 -10.45 -19.62 3.16
N ASP A 72 -10.21 -19.23 4.41
CA ASP A 72 -11.19 -18.61 5.30
C ASP A 72 -11.30 -17.08 5.14
N GLY A 73 -10.60 -16.50 4.16
CA GLY A 73 -10.56 -15.08 3.87
C GLY A 73 -9.64 -14.26 4.77
N ARG A 74 -8.91 -14.89 5.69
CA ARG A 74 -8.00 -14.21 6.62
C ARG A 74 -6.60 -14.06 6.04
N VAL A 75 -5.78 -13.24 6.69
CA VAL A 75 -4.36 -13.15 6.38
C VAL A 75 -3.65 -14.41 6.88
N PRO A 76 -2.82 -15.06 6.05
CA PRO A 76 -2.07 -16.24 6.46
C PRO A 76 -1.23 -15.99 7.72
N GLU A 77 -1.22 -16.93 8.66
CA GLU A 77 -0.54 -16.78 9.96
C GLU A 77 0.93 -16.39 9.79
N LYS A 78 1.65 -17.01 8.84
CA LYS A 78 3.05 -16.66 8.56
C LYS A 78 3.24 -15.19 8.21
N ALA A 79 2.39 -14.65 7.31
CA ALA A 79 2.44 -13.24 6.94
C ALA A 79 2.09 -12.35 8.13
N TRP A 80 1.08 -12.73 8.91
CA TRP A 80 0.68 -12.03 10.13
C TRP A 80 1.83 -11.92 11.15
N PHE A 81 2.48 -13.04 11.48
CA PHE A 81 3.62 -13.07 12.41
C PHE A 81 4.80 -12.23 11.87
N MET A 82 5.16 -12.41 10.61
CA MET A 82 6.24 -11.67 9.95
C MET A 82 6.05 -10.14 10.04
N ILE A 83 4.82 -9.69 9.80
CA ILE A 83 4.42 -8.27 9.88
C ILE A 83 4.52 -7.77 11.32
N LYS A 84 4.01 -8.53 12.30
CA LYS A 84 4.09 -8.19 13.72
C LYS A 84 5.52 -8.14 14.25
N GLU A 85 6.42 -8.96 13.73
CA GLU A 85 7.85 -8.92 14.08
C GLU A 85 8.60 -7.78 13.38
N THR A 86 7.96 -7.02 12.48
CA THR A 86 8.65 -5.94 11.76
C THR A 86 8.66 -4.69 12.62
N ALA A 87 9.84 -4.11 12.79
CA ALA A 87 10.00 -2.87 13.55
C ALA A 87 9.14 -1.75 12.93
N ASP A 88 8.64 -0.86 13.78
CA ASP A 88 7.80 0.29 13.38
C ASP A 88 6.42 -0.08 12.78
N VAL A 89 6.05 -1.37 12.77
CA VAL A 89 4.68 -1.82 12.48
C VAL A 89 3.87 -1.84 13.77
N GLY A 90 2.65 -1.31 13.73
CA GLY A 90 1.69 -1.40 14.84
C GLY A 90 0.73 -2.57 14.67
N ASP A 91 -0.35 -2.30 13.94
CA ASP A 91 -1.49 -3.19 13.81
C ASP A 91 -2.10 -3.13 12.42
N PHE A 92 -2.78 -4.21 12.05
CA PHE A 92 -3.66 -4.19 10.88
C PHE A 92 -4.91 -3.35 11.17
N ILE A 93 -5.43 -2.73 10.12
CA ILE A 93 -6.73 -2.06 10.19
C ILE A 93 -7.84 -3.09 9.99
N GLY A 94 -8.74 -3.18 10.96
CA GLY A 94 -9.92 -4.04 10.92
C GLY A 94 -10.57 -4.24 12.29
N THR A 95 -11.53 -5.16 12.36
CA THR A 95 -12.31 -5.44 13.58
C THR A 95 -11.57 -6.44 14.46
N GLU A 96 -11.33 -6.08 15.73
CA GLU A 96 -10.68 -6.95 16.74
C GLU A 96 -9.29 -7.48 16.32
N GLY A 97 -8.54 -6.68 15.56
CA GLY A 97 -7.25 -7.09 15.01
C GLY A 97 -7.37 -7.98 13.77
N ILE A 98 -8.56 -8.40 13.36
CA ILE A 98 -8.71 -9.16 12.13
C ILE A 98 -8.52 -8.22 10.94
N PRO A 99 -7.51 -8.46 10.08
CA PRO A 99 -7.17 -7.59 8.98
C PRO A 99 -8.31 -7.58 7.97
N THR A 100 -8.89 -6.40 7.75
CA THR A 100 -10.04 -6.26 6.86
C THR A 100 -9.54 -5.88 5.46
N PRO A 101 -9.91 -6.65 4.42
CA PRO A 101 -9.52 -6.32 3.07
C PRO A 101 -10.22 -5.05 2.62
N MET A 102 -9.49 -4.19 1.92
CA MET A 102 -10.06 -3.03 1.26
C MET A 102 -10.99 -3.46 0.13
N ARG A 103 -12.01 -2.63 -0.12
CA ARG A 103 -12.86 -2.77 -1.29
C ARG A 103 -12.06 -2.42 -2.55
N ASP A 104 -12.29 -3.14 -3.64
CA ASP A 104 -11.62 -2.91 -4.92
C ASP A 104 -11.77 -1.47 -5.41
N THR A 105 -12.89 -0.81 -5.12
CA THR A 105 -13.11 0.61 -5.43
C THR A 105 -12.17 1.56 -4.70
N ASP A 106 -11.81 1.25 -3.45
CA ASP A 106 -10.90 2.07 -2.65
C ASP A 106 -9.44 1.79 -3.03
N VAL A 107 -9.12 0.53 -3.32
CA VAL A 107 -7.83 0.13 -3.92
C VAL A 107 -7.61 0.81 -5.25
N ALA A 108 -8.63 0.83 -6.12
CA ALA A 108 -8.56 1.49 -7.42
C ALA A 108 -8.26 2.99 -7.22
N LYS A 109 -8.93 3.70 -6.32
CA LYS A 109 -8.63 5.12 -6.05
C LYS A 109 -7.19 5.36 -5.59
N MET A 110 -6.60 4.41 -4.88
CA MET A 110 -5.21 4.48 -4.42
C MET A 110 -4.21 4.14 -5.54
N LEU A 111 -4.46 3.08 -6.30
CA LEU A 111 -3.57 2.58 -7.36
C LEU A 111 -3.70 3.35 -8.67
N LEU A 112 -4.85 3.98 -8.91
CA LEU A 112 -5.05 4.83 -10.06
C LEU A 112 -4.02 5.95 -9.96
N PRO A 113 -3.14 6.11 -10.96
CA PRO A 113 -2.40 7.35 -11.06
C PRO A 113 -3.45 8.46 -11.09
N TRP A 114 -3.39 9.36 -10.11
CA TRP A 114 -4.23 10.56 -10.04
C TRP A 114 -4.41 11.12 -11.47
N PRO A 115 -5.61 11.56 -11.89
CA PRO A 115 -6.01 11.80 -13.29
C PRO A 115 -5.24 12.95 -13.95
N PHE A 116 -3.93 12.79 -14.13
CA PHE A 116 -3.09 13.65 -14.93
C PHE A 116 -3.15 13.25 -16.42
N PHE A 117 -3.95 12.23 -16.78
CA PHE A 117 -4.19 11.80 -18.16
C PHE A 117 -5.65 11.32 -18.36
N VAL A 118 -6.63 12.14 -17.98
CA VAL A 118 -7.92 12.09 -18.69
C VAL A 118 -7.96 13.34 -19.56
N PRO A 119 -7.45 13.31 -20.82
CA PRO A 119 -7.88 14.32 -21.76
C PRO A 119 -9.40 14.16 -21.83
N HIS A 120 -10.10 15.26 -21.59
CA HIS A 120 -11.55 15.36 -21.66
C HIS A 120 -12.01 14.67 -22.95
N ILE A 121 -12.54 13.45 -22.87
CA ILE A 121 -13.15 12.80 -24.04
C ILE A 121 -14.51 13.48 -24.18
N SER A 122 -14.49 14.64 -24.84
CA SER A 122 -15.67 15.25 -25.41
C SER A 122 -16.33 14.19 -26.29
N HIS A 123 -17.51 13.72 -25.88
CA HIS A 123 -18.35 12.89 -26.72
C HIS A 123 -18.74 13.70 -27.96
N PRO A 124 -18.49 13.22 -29.19
CA PRO A 124 -19.11 13.82 -30.36
C PRO A 124 -20.57 13.33 -30.44
N GLY A 125 -21.50 14.28 -30.28
CA GLY A 125 -22.86 14.17 -30.79
C GLY A 125 -22.95 14.72 -32.20
#